data_AF-A0A1G8X3N2-F1
#
_entry.id   AF-A0A1G8X3N2-F1
#
_cell.length_a   1.000
_cell.length_b   1.000
_cell.length_c   1.000
_cell.angle_alpha   90.00
_cell.angle_beta   90.00
_cell.angle_gamma   90.00
#
_symmetry.space_group_name_H-M   'P 1'
#
loop_
_entity.id
_entity.type
_entity.pdbx_description
1 polymer ?
#
loop_
_entity_poly.entity_id
_entity_poly.type
_entity_poly.pdbx_seq_one_letter_code
_entity_poly.pdbx_strand_id
1 'polypeptide(L)' 'MINSIPVAKVDIAGVTKGKVVTADAAHGVLANDTDPDNDSLHVTAVNGVAANVGHALAGVLVP' A
#
# COMPACT_ATOMS: atom_id res chain seq x y z
N MET A 1 -8.41 -3.83 26.82
CA MET A 1 -9.28 -3.74 25.63
C MET A 1 -9.14 -5.04 24.85
N ILE A 2 -10.13 -5.40 24.03
CA ILE A 2 -9.96 -6.47 23.05
C ILE A 2 -9.26 -5.84 21.85
N ASN A 3 -8.21 -6.48 21.34
CA ASN A 3 -7.51 -5.98 20.16
C ASN A 3 -8.42 -6.05 18.92
N SER A 4 -8.49 -4.97 18.16
CA SER A 4 -9.25 -4.84 16.94
C SER A 4 -8.39 -5.25 15.73
N ILE A 5 -9.04 -5.54 14.61
CA ILE A 5 -8.32 -5.79 13.36
C ILE A 5 -8.00 -4.47 12.64
N PRO A 6 -6.88 -4.40 11.91
CA PRO A 6 -6.60 -3.28 11.01
C PRO A 6 -7.70 -3.07 9.96
N VAL A 7 -7.92 -1.80 9.61
CA VAL A 7 -8.82 -1.38 8.55
C VAL A 7 -7.99 -0.88 7.37
N ALA A 8 -8.05 -1.63 6.28
CA ALA A 8 -7.41 -1.25 5.03
C ALA A 8 -8.29 -0.30 4.20
N LYS A 9 -7.67 0.66 3.51
CA LYS A 9 -8.35 1.56 2.58
C LYS A 9 -7.72 1.47 1.19
N VAL A 10 -8.55 1.59 0.16
CA VAL A 10 -8.08 1.45 -1.22
C VAL A 10 -7.09 2.55 -1.57
N ASP A 11 -5.94 2.13 -2.09
CA ASP A 11 -4.92 3.00 -2.68
C ASP A 11 -5.23 3.32 -4.14
N ILE A 12 -5.08 4.60 -4.52
CA ILE A 12 -5.23 5.06 -5.90
C ILE A 12 -4.04 5.97 -6.21
N ALA A 13 -3.26 5.60 -7.23
CA ALA A 13 -2.22 6.43 -7.79
C ALA A 13 -2.45 6.64 -9.28
N GLY A 14 -2.52 7.90 -9.71
CA GLY A 14 -2.66 8.28 -11.11
C GLY A 14 -1.32 8.71 -11.71
N VAL A 15 -1.07 8.35 -12.96
CA VAL A 15 0.12 8.81 -13.70
C VAL A 15 -0.21 8.98 -15.17
N THR A 16 0.48 9.90 -15.84
CA THR A 16 0.38 10.04 -17.30
C THR A 16 1.15 8.94 -18.03
N LYS A 17 0.73 8.60 -19.25
CA LYS A 17 1.36 7.55 -20.05
C LYS A 17 2.87 7.76 -20.20
N GLY A 18 3.64 6.69 -19.99
CA GLY A 18 5.09 6.70 -20.12
C GLY A 18 5.82 7.32 -18.91
N LYS A 19 5.11 7.59 -17.82
CA LYS A 19 5.68 8.02 -16.54
C LYS A 19 5.53 6.93 -15.48
N VAL A 20 6.33 7.03 -14.43
CA VAL A 20 6.40 6.06 -13.33
C VAL A 20 5.67 6.62 -12.11
N VAL A 21 4.96 5.76 -11.39
CA VAL A 21 4.45 6.07 -10.05
C VAL A 21 5.55 5.78 -9.03
N THR A 22 5.90 6.75 -8.22
CA THR A 22 6.81 6.60 -7.08
C THR A 22 6.07 6.96 -5.79
N ALA A 23 6.17 6.10 -4.78
CA ALA A 23 5.66 6.37 -3.44
C ALA A 23 6.81 6.22 -2.44
N ASP A 24 6.96 7.20 -1.55
CA ASP A 24 7.85 7.08 -0.39
C ASP A 24 7.12 6.38 0.77
N ALA A 25 7.80 6.20 1.90
CA ALA A 25 7.20 5.53 3.05
C ALA A 25 5.98 6.28 3.64
N ALA A 26 5.94 7.61 3.52
CA ALA A 26 4.85 8.43 4.05
C ALA A 26 3.60 8.39 3.15
N HIS A 27 3.77 8.10 1.87
CA HIS A 27 2.70 8.03 0.87
C HIS A 27 2.54 6.62 0.26
N GLY A 28 3.09 5.60 0.92
CA GLY A 28 3.08 4.21 0.47
C GLY A 28 1.79 3.47 0.83
N VAL A 29 1.85 2.14 0.77
CA VAL A 29 0.70 1.24 0.97
C VAL A 29 -0.06 1.47 2.28
N LEU A 30 0.64 1.79 3.38
CA LEU A 30 0.00 1.97 4.69
C LEU A 30 -0.50 3.41 4.93
N ALA A 31 -0.34 4.33 3.98
CA ALA A 31 -0.54 5.76 4.22
C ALA A 31 -1.99 6.13 4.60
N ASN A 32 -2.97 5.29 4.24
CA ASN A 32 -4.39 5.52 4.52
C ASN A 32 -5.03 4.38 5.32
N ASP A 33 -4.24 3.41 5.76
CA ASP A 33 -4.67 2.29 6.60
C ASP A 33 -4.64 2.71 8.07
N THR A 34 -5.50 2.11 8.89
CA THR A 34 -5.59 2.44 10.31
C THR A 34 -5.75 1.19 11.16
N ASP A 35 -5.26 1.26 12.39
CA ASP A 35 -5.58 0.30 13.42
C ASP A 35 -6.39 1.01 14.52
N PRO A 36 -7.57 0.49 14.93
CA PRO A 36 -8.39 1.12 15.96
C PRO A 36 -7.75 1.22 17.33
N ASP A 37 -6.82 0.32 17.65
CA ASP A 37 -6.05 0.30 18.89
C ASP A 37 -4.70 1.02 18.74
N ASN A 38 -4.44 1.58 17.55
CA ASN A 38 -3.24 2.33 17.19
C ASN A 38 -1.97 1.46 17.15
N ASP A 39 -2.13 0.14 16.93
CA ASP A 39 -1.04 -0.80 16.72
C ASP A 39 -0.25 -0.50 15.43
N SER A 40 1.01 -0.94 15.40
CA SER A 40 1.86 -0.78 14.22
C SER A 40 1.39 -1.68 13.07
N LEU A 41 1.21 -1.09 11.89
CA LEU A 41 0.83 -1.81 10.68
C LEU A 41 2.07 -2.30 9.92
N HIS A 42 1.94 -3.48 9.31
CA HIS A 42 3.00 -4.08 8.50
C HIS A 42 2.45 -4.64 7.18
N VAL A 43 3.15 -4.37 6.07
CA VAL A 43 2.86 -4.96 4.76
C VAL A 43 3.59 -6.30 4.63
N THR A 44 2.84 -7.38 4.45
CA THR A 44 3.42 -8.73 4.27
C THR A 44 3.52 -9.16 2.81
N ALA A 45 2.73 -8.55 1.92
CA ALA A 45 2.76 -8.81 0.49
C ALA A 45 2.18 -7.63 -0.30
N VAL A 46 2.70 -7.41 -1.51
CA VAL A 46 2.11 -6.49 -2.49
C VAL A 46 1.72 -7.31 -3.73
N ASN A 47 0.47 -7.19 -4.17
CA ASN A 47 -0.11 -8.04 -5.22
C ASN A 47 0.00 -9.55 -4.90
N GLY A 48 -0.19 -9.92 -3.63
CA GLY A 48 -0.11 -11.32 -3.17
C GLY A 48 1.31 -11.91 -3.10
N VAL A 49 2.35 -11.13 -3.39
CA VAL A 49 3.75 -11.59 -3.38
C VAL A 49 4.55 -10.84 -2.31
N ALA A 50 5.11 -11.57 -1.34
CA ALA A 50 5.93 -11.01 -0.27
C ALA A 50 7.20 -10.32 -0.79
N ALA A 51 7.82 -10.86 -1.84
CA ALA A 51 9.02 -10.30 -2.45
C ALA A 51 8.80 -8.91 -3.08
N ASN A 52 7.56 -8.50 -3.30
CA ASN A 52 7.25 -7.18 -3.87
C ASN A 52 7.31 -6.05 -2.82
N VAL A 53 7.34 -6.37 -1.52
CA VAL A 53 7.43 -5.35 -0.47
C VAL A 53 8.73 -4.57 -0.64
N GLY A 54 8.63 -3.24 -0.68
CA GLY A 54 9.77 -2.32 -0.83
C GLY A 54 10.43 -2.32 -2.22
N HIS A 55 9.86 -3.02 -3.20
CA HIS A 55 10.39 -3.07 -4.56
C HIS A 55 9.51 -2.26 -5.53
N ALA A 56 10.13 -1.68 -6.55
CA ALA A 56 9.40 -1.03 -7.63
C ALA A 56 8.64 -2.06 -8.47
N LEU A 57 7.36 -1.78 -8.75
CA LEU A 57 6.50 -2.61 -9.59
C LEU A 57 6.13 -1.84 -10.85
N ALA A 58 6.04 -2.55 -11.97
CA ALA A 58 5.47 -1.98 -13.19
C ALA A 58 3.96 -1.82 -13.00
N GLY A 59 3.43 -0.62 -13.25
CA GLY A 59 2.00 -0.39 -13.26
C GLY A 59 1.31 -1.18 -14.39
N VAL A 60 0.12 -1.71 -14.11
CA VAL A 60 -0.75 -2.28 -15.15
C VAL A 60 -1.61 -1.16 -15.71
N LEU A 61 -1.63 -1.03 -17.05
CA LEU A 61 -2.62 -0.20 -17.73
C LEU A 61 -3.98 -0.88 -17.57
N VAL A 62 -4.90 -0.23 -16.84
CA VAL A 62 -6.31 -0.59 -16.89
C VAL A 62 -6.90 0.10 -18.13
N PRO A 63 -7.45 -0.64 -19.11
CA PRO A 63 -8.06 -0.06 -20.31
C PRO A 63 -9.31 0.77 -20.00
#